data_AF-A0A3G2S4R3-F1
#
_entry.id   AF-A0A3G2S4R3-F1
#
_cell.length_a   1.000
_cell.length_b   1.000
_cell.length_c   1.000
_cell.angle_alpha   90.00
_cell.angle_beta   90.00
_cell.angle_gamma   90.00
#
_symmetry.space_group_name_H-M   'P 1'
#
loop_
_entity.id
_entity.type
_entity.pdbx_description
1 polymer ?
#
loop_
_entity_poly.entity_id
_entity_poly.type
_entity_poly.pdbx_seq_one_letter_code
_entity_poly.pdbx_strand_id
1 'polypeptide(L)'
;MPRIVASQTLATGRACAPSACLQWSDDGQVVVATKEALHILTPRVGAALEHEVLGAPPESECAGAYAPDPVHEDPTASVVPSMVLGGPAWYAAAWSPSSAARSCLLATIDTRRSVRLYAGPTCLGDVDMPRLRDDDDMARQCTCLAWQPHAAEPAWLLIGTRSGHVVLFRVQDTWEYVAHSVVPGCVRAISWGTHVMVHAGEHLVQLHMPRMSVVATRRVGAAHISGLVQLRSRWLWATPHTCWAWDADGQVRSADTRASHAAGHDATRLILSDGTAWDGDSLEPCAPPRLWGYATDASGWCAMLQEADEDAPWRYVITHKLAFTLHMPPTPPPVPTDGAPASVWRAWALWRQERGQEACEALWTELHARVTELDARVDALLTTRPAAAAWLEELRHAHRWAWWIHLTSADEAAAHGLQGLPWTVTWLGGVCRAAALLESDAKDEAYARRVAAALFCMAQQAGSSSITS
;
A
#
# COMPACT_ATOMS: atom_id res chain seq x y z
N MET A 1 15.09 -0.91 22.17
CA MET A 1 13.79 -0.39 21.71
C MET A 1 13.95 0.09 20.27
N PRO A 2 12.98 -0.16 19.37
CA PRO A 2 13.00 0.43 18.03
C PRO A 2 13.02 1.96 18.15
N ARG A 3 13.83 2.61 17.31
CA ARG A 3 14.08 4.06 17.41
C ARG A 3 13.03 4.81 16.60
N ILE A 4 12.40 5.80 17.23
CA ILE A 4 11.50 6.74 16.54
C ILE A 4 12.35 7.63 15.64
N VAL A 5 12.04 7.62 14.34
CA VAL A 5 12.71 8.42 13.32
C VAL A 5 11.89 9.65 12.98
N ALA A 6 10.56 9.55 13.03
CA ALA A 6 9.67 10.67 12.85
C ALA A 6 8.42 10.51 13.74
N SER A 7 7.87 11.65 14.16
CA SER A 7 6.63 11.71 14.93
C SER A 7 5.84 12.94 14.50
N GLN A 8 4.52 12.79 14.39
CA GLN A 8 3.62 13.87 14.02
C GLN A 8 2.28 13.73 14.76
N THR A 9 1.80 14.84 15.33
CA THR A 9 0.46 14.91 15.90
C THR A 9 -0.52 15.39 14.83
N LEU A 10 -1.60 14.64 14.64
CA LEU A 10 -2.67 14.90 13.68
C LEU A 10 -3.94 15.31 14.45
N ALA A 11 -4.54 16.43 14.05
CA ALA A 11 -5.74 17.00 14.67
C ALA A 11 -6.89 17.12 13.66
N THR A 12 -7.11 16.05 12.89
CA THR A 12 -8.08 15.97 11.78
C THR A 12 -9.19 14.95 12.08
N GLY A 13 -9.60 14.92 13.34
CA GLY A 13 -10.62 14.00 13.83
C GLY A 13 -10.13 12.56 14.03
N ARG A 14 -11.09 11.67 14.31
CA ARG A 14 -10.83 10.26 14.64
C ARG A 14 -10.26 9.49 13.45
N ALA A 15 -9.50 8.45 13.73
CA ALA A 15 -9.08 7.47 12.73
C ALA A 15 -10.31 6.89 12.00
N CYS A 16 -10.15 6.55 10.71
CA CYS A 16 -11.12 5.73 9.99
C CYS A 16 -11.22 4.33 10.61
N ALA A 17 -11.98 3.42 9.98
CA ALA A 17 -12.06 2.04 10.43
C ALA A 17 -10.65 1.45 10.66
N PRO A 18 -10.41 0.66 11.73
CA PRO A 18 -9.07 0.24 12.11
C PRO A 18 -8.28 -0.50 11.03
N SER A 19 -8.95 -1.25 10.16
CA SER A 19 -8.33 -1.95 9.02
C SER A 19 -7.97 -1.01 7.84
N ALA A 20 -8.36 0.25 7.90
CA ALA A 20 -8.26 1.21 6.81
C ALA A 20 -7.70 2.58 7.22
N CYS A 21 -7.33 2.76 8.50
CA CYS A 21 -6.84 4.05 9.02
C CYS A 21 -5.35 4.27 8.84
N LEU A 22 -4.57 3.20 8.62
CA LEU A 22 -3.13 3.27 8.39
C LEU A 22 -2.72 2.18 7.41
N GLN A 23 -2.15 2.56 6.27
CA GLN A 23 -1.60 1.62 5.30
C GLN A 23 -0.30 2.11 4.69
N TRP A 24 0.53 1.15 4.31
CA TRP A 24 1.81 1.37 3.64
C TRP A 24 1.66 1.00 2.16
N SER A 25 2.10 1.86 1.26
CA SER A 25 2.14 1.59 -0.18
C SER A 25 3.45 0.91 -0.56
N ASP A 26 3.44 0.09 -1.61
CA ASP A 26 4.66 -0.49 -2.14
C ASP A 26 5.63 0.57 -2.71
N ASP A 27 5.19 1.81 -2.93
CA ASP A 27 6.09 2.93 -3.29
C ASP A 27 6.74 3.59 -2.06
N GLY A 28 6.44 3.10 -0.86
CA GLY A 28 7.00 3.61 0.38
C GLY A 28 6.31 4.86 0.92
N GLN A 29 5.04 5.08 0.56
CA GLN A 29 4.19 6.13 1.13
C GLN A 29 3.27 5.55 2.19
N VAL A 30 3.01 6.32 3.24
CA VAL A 30 2.09 5.94 4.31
C VAL A 30 0.84 6.79 4.20
N VAL A 31 -0.33 6.17 4.13
CA VAL A 31 -1.59 6.91 4.28
C VAL A 31 -2.10 6.77 5.71
N VAL A 32 -2.39 7.91 6.34
CA VAL A 32 -3.17 7.98 7.57
C VAL A 32 -4.54 8.52 7.20
N ALA A 33 -5.57 7.69 7.32
CA ALA A 33 -6.94 8.08 7.05
C ALA A 33 -7.67 8.42 8.35
N THR A 34 -8.06 9.69 8.46
CA THR A 34 -8.93 10.19 9.51
C THR A 34 -10.28 10.58 8.91
N LYS A 35 -11.27 10.83 9.77
CA LYS A 35 -12.59 11.25 9.31
C LYS A 35 -12.53 12.52 8.49
N GLU A 36 -11.65 13.48 8.80
CA GLU A 36 -11.67 14.79 8.14
C GLU A 36 -10.62 14.91 7.03
N ALA A 37 -9.57 14.08 7.03
CA ALA A 37 -8.50 14.16 6.06
C ALA A 37 -7.81 12.81 5.77
N LEU A 38 -7.22 12.72 4.58
CA LEU A 38 -6.22 11.70 4.28
C LEU A 38 -4.84 12.35 4.29
N HIS A 39 -3.95 11.86 5.14
CA HIS A 39 -2.57 12.33 5.21
C HIS A 39 -1.68 11.34 4.48
N ILE A 40 -1.07 11.78 3.39
CA ILE A 40 -0.06 11.00 2.66
C ILE A 40 1.30 11.45 3.17
N LEU A 41 1.95 10.58 3.93
CA LEU A 41 3.24 10.80 4.57
C LEU A 41 4.30 10.05 3.78
N THR A 42 5.33 10.76 3.31
CA THR A 42 6.46 10.16 2.62
C THR A 42 7.68 10.22 3.54
N PRO A 43 8.12 9.08 4.11
CA PRO A 43 9.36 9.01 4.89
C PRO A 43 10.54 9.45 4.02
N ARG A 44 11.33 10.41 4.50
CA ARG A 44 12.58 10.86 3.87
C ARG A 44 13.75 10.71 4.83
N VAL A 45 14.93 10.48 4.27
CA VAL A 45 16.18 10.39 5.04
C VAL A 45 16.66 11.80 5.36
N GLY A 46 16.95 12.08 6.63
CA GLY A 46 17.53 13.36 7.06
C GLY A 46 16.64 14.61 6.94
N ALA A 47 15.35 14.45 6.61
CA ALA A 47 14.39 15.55 6.47
C ALA A 47 13.09 15.28 7.23
N ALA A 48 12.31 16.32 7.49
CA ALA A 48 10.94 16.18 8.00
C ALA A 48 10.11 15.31 7.04
N LEU A 49 9.10 14.60 7.58
CA LEU A 49 8.12 13.86 6.76
C LEU A 49 7.53 14.81 5.72
N GLU A 50 7.61 14.45 4.45
CA GLU A 50 6.80 15.13 3.46
C GLU A 50 5.34 14.77 3.69
N HIS A 51 4.52 15.81 3.76
CA HIS A 51 3.15 15.70 4.19
C HIS A 51 2.24 16.34 3.16
N GLU A 52 1.51 15.49 2.46
CA GLU A 52 0.40 15.90 1.62
C GLU A 52 -0.92 15.61 2.35
N VAL A 53 -1.88 16.52 2.23
CA VAL A 53 -3.18 16.41 2.90
C VAL A 53 -4.29 16.54 1.87
N LEU A 54 -5.12 15.51 1.77
CA LEU A 54 -6.35 15.54 0.99
C LEU A 54 -7.52 15.74 1.95
N GLY A 55 -8.16 16.92 1.87
CA GLY A 55 -9.39 17.19 2.61
C GLY A 55 -10.55 16.33 2.10
N ALA A 56 -11.54 16.09 2.96
CA ALA A 56 -12.77 15.45 2.52
C ALA A 56 -13.48 16.32 1.45
N PRO A 57 -14.01 15.72 0.37
CA PRO A 57 -14.58 16.47 -0.74
C PRO A 57 -15.82 17.28 -0.30
N PRO A 58 -15.95 18.57 -0.71
CA PRO A 58 -17.10 19.40 -0.33
C PRO A 58 -18.39 18.94 -1.02
N GLU A 59 -19.53 19.14 -0.37
CA GLU A 59 -20.84 18.74 -0.90
C GLU A 59 -21.18 19.43 -2.24
N SER A 60 -20.72 20.67 -2.45
CA SER A 60 -21.08 21.50 -3.61
C SER A 60 -20.42 21.11 -4.93
N GLU A 61 -19.39 20.25 -4.94
CA GLU A 61 -18.65 19.90 -6.16
C GLU A 61 -19.28 18.77 -6.99
N CYS A 62 -20.36 18.12 -6.52
CA CYS A 62 -21.06 17.14 -7.36
C CYS A 62 -22.58 17.15 -7.13
N ALA A 63 -23.31 17.65 -8.12
CA ALA A 63 -24.76 17.54 -8.17
C ALA A 63 -25.19 16.06 -8.31
N GLY A 64 -26.07 15.59 -7.41
CA GLY A 64 -26.71 14.26 -7.49
C GLY A 64 -26.31 13.23 -6.44
N ALA A 65 -25.59 13.61 -5.37
CA ALA A 65 -25.18 12.68 -4.31
C ALA A 65 -26.36 12.27 -3.40
N TYR A 66 -26.52 10.95 -3.19
CA TYR A 66 -27.50 10.37 -2.28
C TYR A 66 -27.02 10.53 -0.83
N ALA A 67 -27.86 11.12 0.03
CA ALA A 67 -27.60 11.14 1.47
C ALA A 67 -27.70 9.70 2.01
N PRO A 68 -26.68 9.17 2.70
CA PRO A 68 -26.73 7.81 3.24
C PRO A 68 -27.81 7.71 4.32
N ASP A 69 -28.63 6.65 4.27
CA ASP A 69 -29.65 6.41 5.29
C ASP A 69 -28.98 6.16 6.67
N PRO A 70 -29.44 6.85 7.73
CA PRO A 70 -28.80 6.83 9.05
C PRO A 70 -29.07 5.56 9.87
N VAL A 71 -29.92 4.65 9.38
CA VAL A 71 -30.62 3.66 10.22
C VAL A 71 -29.76 2.44 10.62
N HIS A 72 -28.55 2.28 10.06
CA HIS A 72 -27.71 1.08 10.27
C HIS A 72 -26.22 1.34 10.58
N GLU A 73 -25.88 2.53 11.08
CA GLU A 73 -24.54 2.76 11.65
C GLU A 73 -24.43 2.11 13.05
N ASP A 74 -23.30 1.43 13.28
CA ASP A 74 -23.02 0.60 14.45
C ASP A 74 -23.26 1.33 15.78
N PRO A 75 -24.09 0.79 16.69
CA PRO A 75 -24.24 1.31 18.05
C PRO A 75 -23.13 0.86 19.03
N THR A 76 -22.17 0.02 18.61
CA THR A 76 -21.27 -0.71 19.53
C THR A 76 -19.81 -0.26 19.56
N ALA A 77 -19.36 0.60 18.64
CA ALA A 77 -18.23 1.46 18.98
C ALA A 77 -18.83 2.66 19.74
N SER A 78 -18.09 3.28 20.65
CA SER A 78 -18.45 4.55 21.32
C SER A 78 -18.46 5.73 20.32
N VAL A 79 -19.22 5.54 19.25
CA VAL A 79 -19.47 6.38 18.10
C VAL A 79 -20.53 7.35 18.57
N VAL A 80 -20.08 8.53 18.99
CA VAL A 80 -20.91 9.70 18.69
C VAL A 80 -21.00 9.71 17.17
N PRO A 81 -22.19 9.58 16.57
CA PRO A 81 -22.31 9.51 15.13
C PRO A 81 -21.70 10.79 14.56
N SER A 82 -20.72 10.68 13.66
CA SER A 82 -20.30 11.86 12.88
C SER A 82 -21.46 12.40 12.04
N MET A 83 -22.54 11.61 11.88
CA MET A 83 -23.83 12.06 11.35
C MET A 83 -24.52 13.17 12.18
N VAL A 84 -24.16 13.38 13.46
CA VAL A 84 -24.73 14.51 14.24
C VAL A 84 -24.22 15.86 13.72
N LEU A 85 -23.13 15.90 12.94
CA LEU A 85 -22.54 17.14 12.43
C LEU A 85 -22.65 17.32 10.90
N GLY A 86 -23.20 16.36 10.15
CA GLY A 86 -23.54 16.53 8.74
C GLY A 86 -22.41 16.98 7.80
N GLY A 87 -21.14 16.75 8.16
CA GLY A 87 -19.97 17.21 7.40
C GLY A 87 -19.35 16.13 6.50
N PRO A 88 -18.57 16.51 5.48
CA PRO A 88 -17.85 15.58 4.61
C PRO A 88 -16.81 14.78 5.42
N ALA A 89 -16.69 13.49 5.13
CA ALA A 89 -15.82 12.58 5.87
C ALA A 89 -15.33 11.38 5.07
N TRP A 90 -14.21 10.79 5.48
CA TRP A 90 -13.67 9.54 4.93
C TRP A 90 -14.08 8.31 5.76
N TYR A 91 -14.35 7.20 5.08
CA TYR A 91 -14.70 5.92 5.70
C TYR A 91 -13.62 4.85 5.53
N ALA A 92 -12.93 4.83 4.39
CA ALA A 92 -11.86 3.88 4.12
C ALA A 92 -10.85 4.47 3.13
N ALA A 93 -9.60 4.03 3.22
CA ALA A 93 -8.58 4.27 2.23
C ALA A 93 -7.69 3.02 2.12
N ALA A 94 -7.29 2.64 0.91
CA ALA A 94 -6.31 1.57 0.72
C ALA A 94 -5.44 1.75 -0.53
N TRP A 95 -4.16 1.42 -0.39
CA TRP A 95 -3.19 1.43 -1.48
C TRP A 95 -3.29 0.18 -2.34
N SER A 96 -3.22 0.34 -3.65
CA SER A 96 -2.99 -0.76 -4.58
C SER A 96 -1.56 -1.30 -4.41
N PRO A 97 -1.31 -2.56 -4.78
CA PRO A 97 0.06 -3.02 -4.97
C PRO A 97 0.77 -2.15 -6.03
N SER A 98 2.09 -2.01 -5.92
CA SER A 98 2.87 -1.42 -7.01
C SER A 98 3.01 -2.44 -8.14
N SER A 99 3.12 -1.92 -9.36
CA SER A 99 3.51 -2.74 -10.50
C SER A 99 4.84 -2.21 -11.03
N ALA A 100 5.63 -3.05 -11.69
CA ALA A 100 6.90 -2.63 -12.28
C ALA A 100 6.76 -1.51 -13.33
N ALA A 101 5.54 -1.17 -13.76
CA ALA A 101 5.23 -0.14 -14.75
C ALA A 101 4.41 1.06 -14.22
N ARG A 102 3.84 1.00 -13.01
CA ARG A 102 2.98 2.08 -12.46
C ARG A 102 3.15 2.24 -10.95
N SER A 103 3.03 3.49 -10.51
CA SER A 103 2.90 3.86 -9.10
C SER A 103 1.61 3.30 -8.48
N CYS A 104 1.61 3.13 -7.16
CA CYS A 104 0.45 2.78 -6.36
C CYS A 104 -0.71 3.77 -6.57
N LEU A 105 -1.93 3.24 -6.65
CA LEU A 105 -3.17 4.00 -6.65
C LEU A 105 -3.80 3.96 -5.27
N LEU A 106 -4.39 5.07 -4.84
CA LEU A 106 -5.16 5.13 -3.60
C LEU A 106 -6.65 4.99 -3.92
N ALA A 107 -7.29 3.95 -3.38
CA ALA A 107 -8.74 3.83 -3.41
C ALA A 107 -9.34 4.33 -2.09
N THR A 108 -10.40 5.13 -2.16
CA THR A 108 -11.02 5.74 -0.96
C THR A 108 -12.53 5.57 -0.97
N ILE A 109 -13.15 5.61 0.21
CA ILE A 109 -14.60 5.72 0.39
C ILE A 109 -14.88 7.00 1.17
N ASP A 110 -15.70 7.88 0.60
CA ASP A 110 -16.10 9.16 1.21
C ASP A 110 -17.52 9.11 1.80
N THR A 111 -18.03 10.25 2.26
CA THR A 111 -19.35 10.40 2.88
C THR A 111 -20.49 9.89 2.01
N ARG A 112 -20.32 9.91 0.69
CA ARG A 112 -21.32 9.48 -0.28
C ARG A 112 -21.33 7.97 -0.47
N ARG A 113 -20.44 7.26 0.23
CA ARG A 113 -20.27 5.81 0.11
C ARG A 113 -19.89 5.40 -1.32
N SER A 114 -19.27 6.29 -2.09
CA SER A 114 -18.70 6.01 -3.41
C SER A 114 -17.22 5.69 -3.29
N VAL A 115 -16.70 4.89 -4.23
CA VAL A 115 -15.26 4.61 -4.31
C VAL A 115 -14.60 5.57 -5.29
N ARG A 116 -13.48 6.17 -4.89
CA ARG A 116 -12.65 7.05 -5.73
C ARG A 116 -11.24 6.53 -5.86
N LEU A 117 -10.63 6.77 -7.01
CA LEU A 117 -9.23 6.42 -7.27
C LEU A 117 -8.37 7.68 -7.41
N TYR A 118 -7.19 7.66 -6.80
CA TYR A 118 -6.21 8.74 -6.87
C TYR A 118 -4.83 8.20 -7.29
N ALA A 119 -4.11 9.01 -8.06
CA ALA A 119 -2.68 8.86 -8.31
C ALA A 119 -1.95 10.05 -7.68
N GLY A 120 -1.33 9.82 -6.51
CA GLY A 120 -0.87 10.91 -5.65
C GLY A 120 -2.03 11.85 -5.27
N PRO A 121 -1.90 13.17 -5.44
CA PRO A 121 -2.98 14.11 -5.15
C PRO A 121 -4.05 14.20 -6.26
N THR A 122 -3.82 13.57 -7.42
CA THR A 122 -4.70 13.69 -8.58
C THR A 122 -5.85 12.68 -8.50
N CYS A 123 -7.08 13.16 -8.47
CA CYS A 123 -8.26 12.30 -8.59
C CYS A 123 -8.39 11.79 -10.03
N LEU A 124 -8.46 10.47 -10.20
CA LEU A 124 -8.65 9.83 -11.50
C LEU A 124 -10.13 9.71 -11.86
N GLY A 125 -11.00 9.55 -10.85
CA GLY A 125 -12.45 9.48 -11.03
C GLY A 125 -13.16 8.61 -9.99
N ASP A 126 -14.49 8.59 -10.11
CA ASP A 126 -15.39 7.74 -9.33
C ASP A 126 -15.49 6.35 -9.97
N VAL A 127 -15.46 5.30 -9.16
CA VAL A 127 -15.71 3.92 -9.61
C VAL A 127 -17.22 3.70 -9.70
N ASP A 128 -17.73 3.67 -10.92
CA ASP A 128 -19.13 3.42 -11.20
C ASP A 128 -19.53 1.99 -10.81
N MET A 129 -20.35 1.87 -9.78
CA MET A 129 -20.91 0.58 -9.37
C MET A 129 -21.87 0.06 -10.46
N PRO A 130 -21.74 -1.22 -10.88
CA PRO A 130 -22.64 -1.80 -11.87
C PRO A 130 -24.08 -1.79 -11.35
N ARG A 131 -25.05 -1.84 -12.26
CA ARG A 131 -26.46 -2.06 -11.89
C ARG A 131 -26.64 -3.49 -11.39
N LEU A 132 -26.56 -3.65 -10.08
CA LEU A 132 -26.88 -4.87 -9.35
C LEU A 132 -28.40 -4.88 -9.11
N ARG A 133 -29.06 -6.05 -9.15
CA ARG A 133 -30.53 -6.27 -9.16
C ARG A 133 -31.38 -5.16 -8.51
N ASP A 134 -32.51 -4.80 -9.15
CA ASP A 134 -33.54 -3.85 -8.71
C ASP A 134 -33.00 -2.66 -7.89
N ASP A 135 -32.06 -1.89 -8.46
CA ASP A 135 -31.59 -0.55 -8.03
C ASP A 135 -31.84 -0.21 -6.54
N ASP A 136 -31.39 -1.08 -5.63
CA ASP A 136 -31.45 -0.79 -4.20
C ASP A 136 -30.37 0.25 -3.94
N ASP A 137 -30.76 1.43 -3.43
CA ASP A 137 -29.83 2.49 -3.06
C ASP A 137 -28.71 1.97 -2.14
N MET A 138 -28.97 0.90 -1.37
CA MET A 138 -27.98 0.23 -0.54
C MET A 138 -26.89 -0.52 -1.33
N ALA A 139 -27.14 -0.94 -2.57
CA ALA A 139 -26.16 -1.61 -3.43
C ALA A 139 -25.11 -0.67 -4.01
N ARG A 140 -25.38 0.63 -4.01
CA ARG A 140 -24.42 1.67 -4.39
C ARG A 140 -23.66 2.24 -3.20
N GLN A 141 -24.08 1.93 -1.98
CA GLN A 141 -23.43 2.37 -0.75
C GLN A 141 -22.30 1.42 -0.37
N CYS A 142 -21.08 1.77 -0.78
CA CYS A 142 -19.85 1.04 -0.47
C CYS A 142 -19.46 1.19 1.01
N THR A 143 -18.98 0.11 1.61
CA THR A 143 -18.69 0.02 3.05
C THR A 143 -17.23 -0.27 3.35
N CYS A 144 -16.58 -1.09 2.53
CA CYS A 144 -15.18 -1.44 2.66
C CYS A 144 -14.59 -1.77 1.28
N LEU A 145 -13.27 -1.70 1.18
CA LEU A 145 -12.52 -2.02 -0.02
C LEU A 145 -11.26 -2.81 0.32
N ALA A 146 -10.79 -3.64 -0.61
CA ALA A 146 -9.59 -4.44 -0.43
C ALA A 146 -8.89 -4.70 -1.76
N TRP A 147 -7.63 -4.26 -1.89
CA TRP A 147 -6.77 -4.58 -3.01
C TRP A 147 -6.18 -5.97 -2.87
N GLN A 148 -6.05 -6.70 -3.99
CA GLN A 148 -5.34 -7.97 -3.99
C GLN A 148 -3.87 -7.73 -3.67
N PRO A 149 -3.32 -8.39 -2.63
CA PRO A 149 -1.90 -8.27 -2.30
C PRO A 149 -1.05 -8.93 -3.39
N HIS A 150 0.07 -8.28 -3.73
CA HIS A 150 1.11 -8.83 -4.62
C HIS A 150 0.65 -9.23 -6.04
N ALA A 151 -0.40 -8.62 -6.57
CA ALA A 151 -0.85 -8.92 -7.93
C ALA A 151 0.14 -8.36 -8.98
N ALA A 152 0.70 -9.23 -9.84
CA ALA A 152 1.24 -8.82 -11.13
C ALA A 152 0.07 -8.29 -11.99
N GLU A 153 0.32 -7.27 -12.82
CA GLU A 153 -0.71 -6.59 -13.60
C GLU A 153 -1.68 -7.58 -14.28
N PRO A 154 -3.02 -7.38 -14.17
CA PRO A 154 -3.73 -6.22 -13.58
C PRO A 154 -3.84 -6.21 -12.05
N ALA A 155 -4.05 -5.02 -11.48
CA ALA A 155 -4.44 -4.87 -10.08
C ALA A 155 -5.93 -5.20 -9.88
N TRP A 156 -6.25 -5.93 -8.81
CA TRP A 156 -7.63 -6.34 -8.52
C TRP A 156 -8.16 -5.66 -7.26
N LEU A 157 -9.35 -5.09 -7.36
CA LEU A 157 -10.02 -4.37 -6.29
C LEU A 157 -11.34 -5.05 -5.96
N LEU A 158 -11.56 -5.38 -4.68
CA LEU A 158 -12.85 -5.80 -4.15
C LEU A 158 -13.52 -4.66 -3.42
N ILE A 159 -14.82 -4.50 -3.66
CA ILE A 159 -15.68 -3.50 -3.02
C ILE A 159 -16.86 -4.21 -2.36
N GLY A 160 -17.05 -3.96 -1.07
CA GLY A 160 -18.20 -4.41 -0.29
C GLY A 160 -19.27 -3.33 -0.21
N THR A 161 -20.54 -3.74 -0.19
CA THR A 161 -21.70 -2.84 -0.15
C THR A 161 -22.63 -3.13 1.03
N ARG A 162 -23.52 -2.17 1.33
CA ARG A 162 -24.50 -2.31 2.42
C ARG A 162 -25.56 -3.38 2.15
N SER A 163 -25.93 -3.63 0.89
CA SER A 163 -26.90 -4.68 0.53
C SER A 163 -26.29 -6.09 0.48
N GLY A 164 -25.00 -6.24 0.79
CA GLY A 164 -24.36 -7.55 0.79
C GLY A 164 -23.76 -7.97 -0.54
N HIS A 165 -23.54 -7.05 -1.48
CA HIS A 165 -22.77 -7.34 -2.68
C HIS A 165 -21.28 -7.17 -2.42
N VAL A 166 -20.50 -8.12 -2.95
CA VAL A 166 -19.05 -8.05 -3.05
C VAL A 166 -18.71 -8.01 -4.53
N VAL A 167 -18.15 -6.90 -5.00
CA VAL A 167 -17.92 -6.61 -6.41
C VAL A 167 -16.43 -6.60 -6.72
N LEU A 168 -16.03 -7.30 -7.77
CA LEU A 168 -14.66 -7.38 -8.26
C LEU A 168 -14.45 -6.47 -9.45
N PHE A 169 -13.45 -5.61 -9.35
CA PHE A 169 -12.95 -4.76 -10.41
C PHE A 169 -11.53 -5.14 -10.80
N ARG A 170 -11.26 -5.05 -12.10
CA ARG A 170 -9.92 -5.06 -12.68
C ARG A 170 -9.50 -3.63 -12.91
N VAL A 171 -8.35 -3.21 -12.38
CA VAL A 171 -7.84 -1.84 -12.49
C VAL A 171 -6.51 -1.83 -13.25
N GLN A 172 -6.46 -1.08 -14.34
CA GLN A 172 -5.29 -0.82 -15.19
C GLN A 172 -5.21 0.67 -15.53
N ASP A 173 -5.44 1.06 -16.80
CA ASP A 173 -5.68 2.47 -17.23
C ASP A 173 -7.10 2.93 -16.90
N THR A 174 -8.02 1.98 -16.98
CA THR A 174 -9.41 2.12 -16.60
C THR A 174 -9.74 1.08 -15.53
N TRP A 175 -10.92 1.20 -14.95
CA TRP A 175 -11.47 0.19 -14.06
C TRP A 175 -12.64 -0.50 -14.74
N GLU A 176 -12.61 -1.82 -14.73
CA GLU A 176 -13.62 -2.67 -15.38
C GLU A 176 -14.28 -3.58 -14.36
N TYR A 177 -15.61 -3.60 -14.36
CA TYR A 177 -16.38 -4.60 -13.62
C TYR A 177 -16.12 -6.00 -14.19
N VAL A 178 -15.84 -6.96 -13.30
CA VAL A 178 -15.57 -8.35 -13.68
C VAL A 178 -16.63 -9.31 -13.19
N ALA A 179 -16.92 -9.29 -11.89
CA ALA A 179 -17.87 -10.21 -11.27
C ALA A 179 -18.42 -9.64 -9.95
N HIS A 180 -19.48 -10.23 -9.43
CA HIS A 180 -19.91 -10.00 -8.06
C HIS A 180 -20.46 -11.27 -7.42
N SER A 181 -20.50 -11.28 -6.10
CA SER A 181 -21.25 -12.25 -5.29
C SER A 181 -22.22 -11.51 -4.38
N VAL A 182 -23.26 -12.21 -3.94
CA VAL A 182 -24.18 -11.75 -2.89
C VAL A 182 -23.94 -12.58 -1.64
N VAL A 183 -23.82 -11.93 -0.50
CA VAL A 183 -23.58 -12.51 0.82
C VAL A 183 -24.68 -12.10 1.81
N PRO A 184 -24.93 -12.86 2.89
CA PRO A 184 -26.08 -12.63 3.77
C PRO A 184 -25.83 -11.47 4.74
N GLY A 185 -26.11 -10.25 4.27
CA GLY A 185 -26.10 -9.02 5.05
C GLY A 185 -25.02 -8.02 4.61
N CYS A 186 -25.00 -6.86 5.26
CA CYS A 186 -24.04 -5.78 4.96
C CYS A 186 -22.61 -6.29 5.03
N VAL A 187 -21.83 -6.04 3.98
CA VAL A 187 -20.40 -6.32 3.98
C VAL A 187 -19.70 -5.28 4.86
N ARG A 188 -18.85 -5.74 5.78
CA ARG A 188 -18.15 -4.86 6.73
C ARG A 188 -16.63 -4.92 6.56
N ALA A 189 -16.09 -6.08 6.20
CA ALA A 189 -14.68 -6.27 5.92
C ALA A 189 -14.46 -7.32 4.83
N ILE A 190 -13.39 -7.13 4.06
CA ILE A 190 -12.95 -8.07 3.01
C ILE A 190 -11.45 -8.27 3.21
N SER A 191 -11.00 -9.52 3.11
CA SER A 191 -9.59 -9.86 3.21
C SER A 191 -9.20 -10.90 2.17
N TRP A 192 -8.04 -10.70 1.56
CA TRP A 192 -7.50 -11.59 0.56
C TRP A 192 -6.67 -12.70 1.19
N GLY A 193 -6.66 -13.85 0.54
CA GLY A 193 -5.90 -15.02 0.92
C GLY A 193 -6.00 -16.11 -0.15
N THR A 194 -5.78 -17.37 0.23
CA THR A 194 -6.11 -18.58 -0.56
C THR A 194 -7.53 -18.54 -1.13
N HIS A 195 -8.43 -17.92 -0.39
CA HIS A 195 -9.77 -17.53 -0.77
C HIS A 195 -9.99 -16.10 -0.29
N VAL A 196 -11.02 -15.44 -0.80
CA VAL A 196 -11.44 -14.15 -0.25
C VAL A 196 -12.34 -14.42 0.95
N MET A 197 -12.03 -13.85 2.10
CA MET A 197 -12.89 -13.91 3.28
C MET A 197 -13.66 -12.59 3.43
N VAL A 198 -14.96 -12.71 3.66
CA VAL A 198 -15.88 -11.58 3.75
C VAL A 198 -16.62 -11.63 5.07
N HIS A 199 -16.54 -10.57 5.86
CA HIS A 199 -17.42 -10.38 7.01
C HIS A 199 -18.71 -9.69 6.55
N ALA A 200 -19.84 -10.40 6.68
CA ALA A 200 -21.16 -9.97 6.24
C ALA A 200 -22.19 -10.20 7.34
N GLY A 201 -22.67 -9.13 7.97
CA GLY A 201 -23.54 -9.21 9.15
C GLY A 201 -22.91 -10.04 10.27
N GLU A 202 -23.54 -11.15 10.64
CA GLU A 202 -23.01 -12.09 11.66
C GLU A 202 -22.22 -13.27 11.06
N HIS A 203 -21.86 -13.20 9.78
CA HIS A 203 -21.28 -14.31 9.04
C HIS A 203 -19.87 -14.00 8.53
N LEU A 204 -19.04 -15.03 8.50
CA LEU A 204 -17.86 -15.10 7.64
C LEU A 204 -18.19 -15.93 6.41
N VAL A 205 -17.97 -15.35 5.24
CA VAL A 205 -18.22 -15.98 3.93
C VAL A 205 -16.92 -16.09 3.16
N GLN A 206 -16.63 -17.30 2.70
CA GLN A 206 -15.46 -17.60 1.89
C GLN A 206 -15.87 -17.61 0.42
N LEU A 207 -15.23 -16.78 -0.40
CA LEU A 207 -15.43 -16.66 -1.84
C LEU A 207 -14.22 -17.22 -2.60
N HIS A 208 -14.48 -17.96 -3.67
CA HIS A 208 -13.45 -18.45 -4.58
C HIS A 208 -13.28 -17.53 -5.78
N MET A 209 -12.06 -17.08 -6.01
CA MET A 209 -11.69 -16.22 -7.14
C MET A 209 -11.36 -17.06 -8.39
N PRO A 210 -11.53 -16.52 -9.61
CA PRO A 210 -12.10 -15.20 -9.94
C PRO A 210 -13.63 -15.22 -10.10
N ARG A 211 -14.26 -16.40 -10.02
CA ARG A 211 -15.72 -16.57 -10.25
C ARG A 211 -16.60 -15.99 -9.16
N MET A 212 -16.01 -15.54 -8.04
CA MET A 212 -16.71 -15.00 -6.87
C MET A 212 -17.76 -15.98 -6.31
N SER A 213 -17.55 -17.30 -6.44
CA SER A 213 -18.51 -18.29 -5.95
C SER A 213 -18.37 -18.50 -4.45
N VAL A 214 -19.49 -18.53 -3.73
CA VAL A 214 -19.51 -18.86 -2.29
C VAL A 214 -19.06 -20.31 -2.09
N VAL A 215 -17.98 -20.48 -1.34
CA VAL A 215 -17.42 -21.79 -0.95
C VAL A 215 -18.02 -22.25 0.37
N ALA A 216 -18.05 -21.35 1.34
CA ALA A 216 -18.51 -21.63 2.69
C ALA A 216 -19.11 -20.38 3.31
N THR A 217 -20.07 -20.58 4.21
CA THR A 217 -20.63 -19.54 5.06
C THR A 217 -20.70 -20.08 6.47
N ARG A 218 -20.18 -19.32 7.43
CA ARG A 218 -20.21 -19.66 8.85
C ARG A 218 -20.75 -18.50 9.65
N ARG A 219 -21.70 -18.79 10.54
CA ARG A 219 -22.18 -17.81 11.51
C ARG A 219 -21.16 -17.72 12.64
N VAL A 220 -20.66 -16.52 12.89
CA VAL A 220 -19.71 -16.22 13.97
C VAL A 220 -20.37 -15.44 15.11
N GLY A 221 -21.60 -14.92 14.92
CA GLY A 221 -22.36 -14.24 15.96
C GLY A 221 -21.80 -12.89 16.39
N ALA A 222 -20.70 -12.44 15.78
CA ALA A 222 -20.13 -11.12 15.96
C ALA A 222 -20.75 -10.15 14.95
N ALA A 223 -21.41 -9.10 15.47
CA ALA A 223 -21.95 -8.02 14.64
C ALA A 223 -20.85 -7.18 13.97
N HIS A 224 -19.65 -7.15 14.56
CA HIS A 224 -18.51 -6.37 14.08
C HIS A 224 -17.19 -7.12 14.25
N ILE A 225 -16.41 -7.16 13.17
CA ILE A 225 -15.02 -7.64 13.15
C ILE A 225 -14.13 -6.42 12.86
N SER A 226 -13.18 -6.15 13.74
CA SER A 226 -12.31 -4.97 13.64
C SER A 226 -11.08 -5.22 12.75
N GLY A 227 -10.61 -6.47 12.67
CA GLY A 227 -9.53 -6.90 11.79
C GLY A 227 -9.79 -8.31 11.26
N LEU A 228 -9.47 -8.55 9.98
CA LEU A 228 -9.66 -9.83 9.30
C LEU A 228 -8.50 -10.09 8.34
N VAL A 229 -7.74 -11.16 8.54
CA VAL A 229 -6.54 -11.45 7.74
C VAL A 229 -6.30 -12.96 7.60
N GLN A 230 -5.73 -13.38 6.48
CA GLN A 230 -5.12 -14.70 6.39
C GLN A 230 -3.63 -14.61 6.68
N LEU A 231 -3.17 -15.30 7.73
CA LEU A 231 -1.77 -15.40 8.08
C LEU A 231 -1.34 -16.87 8.02
N ARG A 232 -0.33 -17.18 7.20
CA ARG A 232 0.28 -18.53 7.11
C ARG A 232 -0.77 -19.66 7.01
N SER A 233 -1.74 -19.48 6.12
CA SER A 233 -2.85 -20.41 5.86
C SER A 233 -3.93 -20.51 6.94
N ARG A 234 -3.89 -19.66 7.96
CA ARG A 234 -4.92 -19.56 9.01
C ARG A 234 -5.71 -18.28 8.85
N TRP A 235 -7.02 -18.35 9.07
CA TRP A 235 -7.86 -17.16 9.10
C TRP A 235 -7.93 -16.63 10.50
N LEU A 236 -7.63 -15.35 10.66
CA LEU A 236 -7.60 -14.72 11.95
C LEU A 236 -8.52 -13.49 11.92
N TRP A 237 -9.28 -13.27 12.99
CA TRP A 237 -10.13 -12.11 13.11
C TRP A 237 -10.24 -11.62 14.54
N ALA A 238 -10.42 -10.30 14.70
CA ALA A 238 -10.60 -9.67 15.99
C ALA A 238 -11.99 -9.08 16.13
N THR A 239 -12.57 -9.23 17.32
CA THR A 239 -13.69 -8.43 17.82
C THR A 239 -13.15 -7.51 18.93
N PRO A 240 -13.90 -6.48 19.38
CA PRO A 240 -13.44 -5.59 20.47
C PRO A 240 -13.00 -6.29 21.76
N HIS A 241 -13.33 -7.58 21.94
CA HIS A 241 -13.04 -8.35 23.15
C HIS A 241 -12.29 -9.66 22.90
N THR A 242 -12.07 -10.10 21.67
CA THR A 242 -11.52 -11.44 21.46
C THR A 242 -10.79 -11.51 20.13
N CYS A 243 -9.60 -12.11 20.14
CA CYS A 243 -8.92 -12.53 18.92
C CYS A 243 -9.21 -14.01 18.67
N TRP A 244 -9.57 -14.33 17.44
CA TRP A 244 -9.98 -15.66 17.00
C TRP A 244 -9.07 -16.14 15.88
N ALA A 245 -8.83 -17.44 15.86
CA ALA A 245 -8.09 -18.13 14.82
C ALA A 245 -8.87 -19.34 14.33
N TRP A 246 -9.04 -19.46 13.02
CA TRP A 246 -9.54 -20.65 12.35
C TRP A 246 -8.36 -21.31 11.63
N ASP A 247 -7.94 -22.44 12.20
CA ASP A 247 -6.85 -23.25 11.69
C ASP A 247 -7.29 -24.06 10.47
N ALA A 248 -6.32 -24.47 9.64
CA ALA A 248 -6.56 -25.26 8.44
C ALA A 248 -7.33 -26.56 8.72
N ASP A 249 -7.19 -27.13 9.92
CA ASP A 249 -7.85 -28.36 10.38
C ASP A 249 -9.31 -28.15 10.80
N GLY A 250 -9.84 -26.93 10.70
CA GLY A 250 -11.23 -26.62 11.05
C GLY A 250 -11.47 -26.23 12.51
N GLN A 251 -10.45 -26.33 13.37
CA GLN A 251 -10.53 -25.92 14.77
C GLN A 251 -10.52 -24.40 14.91
N VAL A 252 -11.33 -23.90 15.85
CA VAL A 252 -11.38 -22.48 16.20
C VAL A 252 -10.74 -22.30 17.57
N ARG A 253 -9.74 -21.42 17.64
CA ARG A 253 -9.07 -20.99 18.88
C ARG A 253 -9.44 -19.54 19.18
N SER A 254 -9.43 -19.18 20.45
CA SER A 254 -9.71 -17.81 20.89
C SER A 254 -8.83 -17.40 22.06
N ALA A 255 -8.43 -16.14 22.09
CA ALA A 255 -7.82 -15.50 23.25
C ALA A 255 -8.73 -14.36 23.71
N ASP A 256 -9.22 -14.46 24.95
CA ASP A 256 -10.06 -13.42 25.55
C ASP A 256 -9.23 -12.17 25.84
N THR A 257 -9.80 -11.02 25.55
CA THR A 257 -9.16 -9.72 25.73
C THR A 257 -10.08 -8.88 26.63
N ARG A 258 -9.57 -8.38 27.76
CA ARG A 258 -10.34 -7.58 28.73
C ARG A 258 -10.55 -6.12 28.27
N ALA A 259 -10.84 -5.94 26.99
CA ALA A 259 -10.46 -4.78 26.19
C ALA A 259 -11.70 -4.19 25.47
N SER A 260 -11.81 -2.90 25.08
CA SER A 260 -13.08 -2.20 24.74
C SER A 260 -13.16 -1.46 23.38
N HIS A 261 -12.09 -1.32 22.60
CA HIS A 261 -12.01 -0.45 21.40
C HIS A 261 -11.62 -1.20 20.11
N ALA A 262 -11.73 -0.48 18.98
CA ALA A 262 -11.62 -1.02 17.63
C ALA A 262 -10.16 -1.09 17.14
N ALA A 263 -9.82 -2.13 16.38
CA ALA A 263 -8.43 -2.47 16.07
C ALA A 263 -8.26 -3.24 14.73
N GLY A 264 -7.27 -2.88 13.90
CA GLY A 264 -7.01 -3.38 12.54
C GLY A 264 -6.08 -4.60 12.44
N HIS A 265 -5.35 -4.77 11.33
CA HIS A 265 -4.36 -5.84 11.19
C HIS A 265 -3.20 -5.42 10.30
N ASP A 266 -2.06 -6.07 10.47
CA ASP A 266 -0.93 -6.07 9.54
C ASP A 266 -0.94 -7.40 8.78
N ALA A 267 -0.92 -7.34 7.45
CA ALA A 267 -0.92 -8.52 6.58
C ALA A 267 0.25 -9.49 6.84
N THR A 268 1.33 -9.02 7.48
CA THR A 268 2.57 -9.77 7.60
C THR A 268 2.71 -10.57 8.90
N ARG A 269 2.08 -10.14 10.01
CA ARG A 269 2.32 -10.76 11.32
C ARG A 269 1.29 -10.52 12.42
N LEU A 270 0.66 -9.34 12.46
CA LEU A 270 -0.06 -8.87 13.65
C LEU A 270 -1.54 -8.64 13.42
N ILE A 271 -2.33 -8.84 14.46
CA ILE A 271 -3.73 -8.43 14.52
C ILE A 271 -3.91 -7.51 15.70
N LEU A 272 -4.54 -6.38 15.47
CA LEU A 272 -4.86 -5.45 16.52
C LEU A 272 -6.24 -5.84 17.08
N SER A 273 -6.35 -5.87 18.41
CA SER A 273 -7.61 -5.96 19.17
C SER A 273 -7.53 -4.95 20.31
N ASP A 274 -8.48 -4.01 20.39
CA ASP A 274 -8.49 -2.92 21.38
C ASP A 274 -7.15 -2.19 21.56
N GLY A 275 -6.61 -1.71 20.45
CA GLY A 275 -5.33 -1.03 20.44
C GLY A 275 -4.15 -1.78 21.05
N THR A 276 -4.27 -3.10 21.18
CA THR A 276 -3.19 -4.02 21.51
C THR A 276 -2.88 -4.82 20.25
N ALA A 277 -1.61 -4.89 19.84
CA ALA A 277 -1.20 -5.79 18.76
C ALA A 277 -0.90 -7.18 19.31
N TRP A 278 -1.38 -8.20 18.60
CA TRP A 278 -1.24 -9.61 18.94
C TRP A 278 -0.44 -10.31 17.86
N ASP A 279 0.54 -11.12 18.26
CA ASP A 279 1.26 -11.99 17.33
C ASP A 279 0.32 -13.08 16.83
N GLY A 280 0.19 -13.22 15.51
CA GLY A 280 -0.77 -14.15 14.92
C GLY A 280 -0.42 -15.63 15.14
N ASP A 281 0.80 -15.97 15.55
CA ASP A 281 1.19 -17.36 15.83
C ASP A 281 0.88 -17.75 17.27
N SER A 282 1.30 -16.93 18.23
CA SER A 282 1.16 -17.22 19.66
C SER A 282 -0.17 -16.73 20.25
N LEU A 283 -0.82 -15.75 19.61
CA LEU A 283 -1.90 -14.95 20.19
C LEU A 283 -1.47 -14.31 21.53
N GLU A 284 -0.21 -13.88 21.62
CA GLU A 284 0.31 -13.09 22.73
C GLU A 284 0.39 -11.60 22.37
N PRO A 285 0.17 -10.68 23.34
CA PRO A 285 0.27 -9.26 23.11
C PRO A 285 1.74 -8.85 22.89
N CYS A 286 2.01 -8.08 21.84
CA CYS A 286 3.36 -7.73 21.39
C CYS A 286 3.62 -6.22 21.24
N ALA A 287 2.60 -5.37 21.39
CA ALA A 287 2.70 -3.91 21.29
C ALA A 287 1.90 -3.21 22.41
N PRO A 288 2.21 -1.94 22.74
CA PRO A 288 1.56 -1.23 23.84
C PRO A 288 0.06 -0.97 23.59
N PRO A 289 -0.75 -0.80 24.64
CA PRO A 289 -2.18 -0.48 24.53
C PRO A 289 -2.40 0.90 23.86
N ARG A 290 -3.61 1.11 23.30
CA ARG A 290 -4.09 2.36 22.64
C ARG A 290 -3.59 2.62 21.21
N LEU A 291 -3.35 1.56 20.44
CA LEU A 291 -3.11 1.62 18.99
C LEU A 291 -4.40 1.79 18.20
N TRP A 292 -4.43 2.75 17.27
CA TRP A 292 -5.48 2.86 16.26
C TRP A 292 -5.11 2.15 14.97
N GLY A 293 -3.83 2.22 14.58
CA GLY A 293 -3.31 1.62 13.36
C GLY A 293 -1.87 1.16 13.53
N TYR A 294 -1.53 0.10 12.81
CA TYR A 294 -0.19 -0.46 12.76
C TYR A 294 0.04 -0.98 11.34
N ALA A 295 1.14 -0.57 10.71
CA ALA A 295 1.51 -1.03 9.38
C ALA A 295 3.02 -1.20 9.30
N THR A 296 3.47 -2.33 8.76
CA THR A 296 4.87 -2.54 8.40
C THR A 296 5.05 -2.57 6.90
N ASP A 297 6.25 -2.22 6.47
CA ASP A 297 6.67 -2.40 5.09
C ASP A 297 7.60 -3.60 4.94
N ALA A 298 7.85 -4.01 3.69
CA ALA A 298 8.77 -5.10 3.40
C ALA A 298 10.21 -4.86 3.90
N SER A 299 10.58 -3.60 4.16
CA SER A 299 11.89 -3.21 4.68
C SER A 299 12.00 -3.33 6.20
N GLY A 300 10.90 -3.63 6.90
CA GLY A 300 10.82 -3.70 8.36
C GLY A 300 10.57 -2.36 9.05
N TRP A 301 10.24 -1.30 8.31
CA TRP A 301 9.70 -0.08 8.90
C TRP A 301 8.39 -0.37 9.59
N CYS A 302 8.14 0.37 10.67
CA CYS A 302 6.92 0.24 11.44
C CYS A 302 6.29 1.63 11.61
N ALA A 303 5.13 1.82 11.00
CA ALA A 303 4.25 2.95 11.25
C ALA A 303 3.24 2.59 12.32
N MET A 304 3.10 3.45 13.32
CA MET A 304 2.14 3.30 14.41
C MET A 304 1.29 4.57 14.51
N LEU A 305 -0.01 4.38 14.63
CA LEU A 305 -0.98 5.44 14.89
C LEU A 305 -1.60 5.18 16.26
N GLN A 306 -1.50 6.15 17.16
CA GLN A 306 -1.93 6.03 18.55
C GLN A 306 -2.78 7.25 18.96
N GLU A 307 -3.48 7.14 20.08
CA GLU A 307 -4.01 8.33 20.75
C GLU A 307 -2.85 9.27 21.08
N ALA A 308 -3.00 10.56 20.79
CA ALA A 308 -1.99 11.53 21.21
C ALA A 308 -1.90 11.55 22.74
N ASP A 309 -0.69 11.67 23.27
CA ASP A 309 -0.48 11.81 24.71
C ASP A 309 -1.06 13.15 25.16
N GLU A 310 -2.16 13.09 25.89
CA GLU A 310 -2.85 14.25 26.45
C GLU A 310 -2.91 14.10 27.97
N ASP A 311 -2.69 15.22 28.70
CA ASP A 311 -2.57 15.25 30.17
C ASP A 311 -3.71 14.53 30.93
N ALA A 312 -4.86 14.32 30.30
CA ALA A 312 -5.96 13.57 30.87
C ALA A 312 -6.69 12.70 29.82
N PRO A 313 -7.04 11.44 30.12
CA PRO A 313 -7.66 10.50 29.16
C PRO A 313 -8.98 10.97 28.53
N TRP A 314 -9.75 11.80 29.25
CA TRP A 314 -11.01 12.34 28.73
C TRP A 314 -10.81 13.41 27.65
N ARG A 315 -9.62 14.02 27.55
CA ARG A 315 -9.37 15.06 26.54
C ARG A 315 -9.36 14.48 25.14
N TYR A 316 -8.86 13.25 24.96
CA TYR A 316 -8.91 12.57 23.67
C TYR A 316 -10.35 12.38 23.16
N VAL A 317 -11.30 12.16 24.08
CA VAL A 317 -12.73 12.03 23.76
C VAL A 317 -13.30 13.33 23.17
N ILE A 318 -12.62 14.46 23.36
CA ILE A 318 -13.01 15.77 22.84
C ILE A 318 -12.15 16.15 21.62
N THR A 319 -10.84 15.98 21.71
CA THR A 319 -9.88 16.48 20.71
C THR A 319 -9.67 15.52 19.55
N HIS A 320 -9.83 14.21 19.78
CA HIS A 320 -9.58 13.14 18.82
C HIS A 320 -8.18 13.19 18.18
N LYS A 321 -7.20 13.77 18.87
CA LYS A 321 -5.84 13.89 18.35
C LYS A 321 -5.16 12.53 18.27
N LEU A 322 -4.46 12.30 17.18
CA LEU A 322 -3.70 11.09 16.93
C LEU A 322 -2.21 11.42 16.88
N ALA A 323 -1.39 10.53 17.42
CA ALA A 323 0.05 10.55 17.26
C ALA A 323 0.46 9.50 16.22
N PHE A 324 1.00 9.95 15.10
CA PHE A 324 1.71 9.12 14.15
C PHE A 324 3.17 9.02 14.57
N THR A 325 3.70 7.80 14.64
CA THR A 325 5.14 7.56 14.86
C THR A 325 5.67 6.57 13.83
N LEU A 326 6.86 6.88 13.32
CA LEU A 326 7.59 6.02 12.41
C LEU A 326 8.84 5.48 13.10
N HIS A 327 8.98 4.16 13.12
CA HIS A 327 10.06 3.45 13.79
C HIS A 327 10.96 2.75 12.78
N MET A 328 12.27 2.93 12.94
CA MET A 328 13.26 2.19 12.17
C MET A 328 13.30 0.72 12.62
N PRO A 329 13.49 -0.25 11.69
CA PRO A 329 13.74 -1.64 12.06
C PRO A 329 14.93 -1.77 13.04
N PRO A 330 14.86 -2.69 14.02
CA PRO A 330 15.96 -2.94 14.96
C PRO A 330 17.12 -3.73 14.33
N THR A 331 16.87 -4.40 13.21
CA THR A 331 17.82 -5.18 12.42
C THR A 331 18.17 -4.42 11.13
N PRO A 332 19.29 -4.76 10.46
CA PRO A 332 19.57 -4.23 9.13
C PRO A 332 18.36 -4.43 8.21
N PRO A 333 18.02 -3.45 7.35
CA PRO A 333 16.98 -3.65 6.35
C PRO A 333 17.31 -4.86 5.48
N PRO A 334 16.32 -5.57 4.92
CA PRO A 334 16.60 -6.63 3.98
C PRO A 334 17.33 -6.05 2.76
N VAL A 335 18.24 -6.85 2.19
CA VAL A 335 18.87 -6.49 0.93
C VAL A 335 17.77 -6.44 -0.14
N PRO A 336 17.62 -5.33 -0.89
CA PRO A 336 16.59 -5.21 -1.91
C PRO A 336 16.73 -6.33 -2.95
N THR A 337 15.61 -6.96 -3.28
CA THR A 337 15.47 -7.94 -4.35
C THR A 337 14.84 -7.29 -5.59
N ASP A 338 14.72 -8.04 -6.69
CA ASP A 338 13.93 -7.62 -7.84
C ASP A 338 12.47 -7.39 -7.43
N GLY A 339 12.05 -6.11 -7.41
CA GLY A 339 10.73 -5.68 -6.95
C GLY A 339 10.69 -5.07 -5.54
N ALA A 340 11.84 -4.86 -4.89
CA ALA A 340 11.89 -4.18 -3.61
C ALA A 340 11.30 -2.75 -3.67
N PRO A 341 10.48 -2.36 -2.69
CA PRO A 341 9.84 -1.05 -2.67
C PRO A 341 10.87 0.07 -2.48
N ALA A 342 10.55 1.29 -2.94
CA ALA A 342 11.46 2.44 -2.80
C ALA A 342 11.80 2.76 -1.32
N SER A 343 10.95 2.35 -0.38
CA SER A 343 11.21 2.46 1.05
C SER A 343 12.42 1.64 1.53
N VAL A 344 12.80 0.54 0.85
CA VAL A 344 14.00 -0.25 1.21
C VAL A 344 15.26 0.59 1.03
N TRP A 345 15.37 1.32 -0.09
CA TRP A 345 16.52 2.20 -0.35
C TRP A 345 16.63 3.31 0.70
N ARG A 346 15.50 3.87 1.12
CA ARG A 346 15.45 4.87 2.20
C ARG A 346 15.81 4.27 3.55
N ALA A 347 15.39 3.04 3.82
CA ALA A 347 15.77 2.29 5.03
C ALA A 347 17.28 2.16 5.13
N TRP A 348 17.93 1.74 4.04
CA TRP A 348 19.38 1.58 3.97
C TRP A 348 20.13 2.91 4.09
N ALA A 349 19.63 3.98 3.48
CA ALA A 349 20.27 5.28 3.59
C ALA A 349 20.21 5.84 5.01
N LEU A 350 19.11 5.63 5.74
CA LEU A 350 19.05 5.97 7.16
C LEU A 350 19.93 5.04 8.01
N TRP A 351 19.95 3.73 7.71
CA TRP A 351 20.82 2.78 8.39
C TRP A 351 22.30 3.20 8.29
N ARG A 352 22.73 3.61 7.09
CA ARG A 352 24.04 4.21 6.83
C ARG A 352 24.28 5.47 7.65
N GLN A 353 23.32 6.39 7.69
CA GLN A 353 23.44 7.64 8.45
C GLN A 353 23.64 7.38 9.96
N GLU A 354 22.94 6.38 10.51
CA GLU A 354 22.91 6.12 11.94
C GLU A 354 23.99 5.15 12.43
N ARG A 355 24.40 4.20 11.57
CA ARG A 355 25.35 3.12 11.92
C ARG A 355 26.68 3.22 11.19
N GLY A 356 26.83 4.15 10.26
CA GLY A 356 28.03 4.34 9.43
C GLY A 356 28.02 3.50 8.15
N GLN A 357 28.99 3.81 7.27
CA GLN A 357 29.14 3.16 5.95
C GLN A 357 29.43 1.66 6.06
N GLU A 358 30.28 1.25 7.00
CA GLU A 358 30.66 -0.16 7.23
C GLU A 358 29.45 -1.05 7.56
N ALA A 359 28.40 -0.48 8.15
CA ALA A 359 27.17 -1.21 8.46
C ALA A 359 26.34 -1.58 7.21
N CYS A 360 26.75 -1.11 6.02
CA CYS A 360 26.10 -1.38 4.73
C CYS A 360 26.89 -2.37 3.86
N GLU A 361 27.93 -3.03 4.38
CA GLU A 361 28.80 -3.92 3.60
C GLU A 361 28.03 -5.06 2.89
N ALA A 362 27.01 -5.61 3.55
CA ALA A 362 26.14 -6.63 2.96
C ALA A 362 25.39 -6.11 1.72
N LEU A 363 24.93 -4.86 1.76
CA LEU A 363 24.27 -4.22 0.61
C LEU A 363 25.27 -3.96 -0.51
N TRP A 364 26.47 -3.46 -0.20
CA TRP A 364 27.52 -3.24 -1.20
C TRP A 364 27.94 -4.53 -1.90
N THR A 365 28.05 -5.63 -1.15
CA THR A 365 28.39 -6.94 -1.70
C THR A 365 27.32 -7.44 -2.67
N GLU A 366 26.04 -7.36 -2.30
CA GLU A 366 24.96 -7.76 -3.21
C GLU A 366 24.90 -6.86 -4.44
N LEU A 367 25.01 -5.53 -4.27
CA LEU A 367 25.00 -4.59 -5.39
C LEU A 367 26.11 -4.91 -6.40
N HIS A 368 27.30 -5.23 -5.92
CA HIS A 368 28.41 -5.62 -6.78
C HIS A 368 28.09 -6.89 -7.59
N ALA A 369 27.51 -7.90 -6.94
CA ALA A 369 27.07 -9.12 -7.62
C ALA A 369 25.98 -8.83 -8.67
N ARG A 370 24.97 -8.01 -8.33
CA ARG A 370 23.86 -7.66 -9.22
C ARG A 370 24.27 -6.83 -10.42
N VAL A 371 25.19 -5.88 -10.23
CA VAL A 371 25.74 -5.08 -11.33
C VAL A 371 26.60 -5.94 -12.25
N THR A 372 27.38 -6.87 -11.68
CA THR A 372 28.14 -7.85 -12.49
C THR A 372 27.20 -8.75 -13.32
N GLU A 373 26.09 -9.21 -12.73
CA GLU A 373 25.06 -9.95 -13.45
C GLU A 373 24.39 -9.11 -14.56
N LEU A 374 24.07 -7.85 -14.27
CA LEU A 374 23.50 -6.91 -15.24
C LEU A 374 24.46 -6.71 -16.41
N ASP A 375 25.75 -6.47 -16.16
CA ASP A 375 26.75 -6.29 -17.22
C ASP A 375 26.82 -7.53 -18.11
N ALA A 376 26.85 -8.74 -17.54
CA ALA A 376 26.83 -9.98 -18.31
C ALA A 376 25.55 -10.16 -19.15
N ARG A 377 24.38 -9.76 -18.63
CA ARG A 377 23.11 -9.80 -19.38
C ARG A 377 23.11 -8.79 -20.51
N VAL A 378 23.56 -7.56 -20.26
CA VAL A 378 23.67 -6.50 -21.27
C VAL A 378 24.61 -6.93 -22.41
N ASP A 379 25.76 -7.54 -22.08
CA ASP A 379 26.68 -8.11 -23.06
C ASP A 379 26.01 -9.21 -23.90
N ALA A 380 25.22 -10.08 -23.28
CA ALA A 380 24.45 -11.10 -24.01
C ALA A 380 23.40 -10.47 -24.95
N LEU A 381 22.68 -9.42 -24.52
CA LEU A 381 21.72 -8.72 -25.38
C LEU A 381 22.42 -8.02 -26.57
N LEU A 382 23.63 -7.48 -26.38
CA LEU A 382 24.42 -6.90 -27.46
C LEU A 382 24.74 -7.92 -28.56
N THR A 383 24.98 -9.18 -28.18
CA THR A 383 25.25 -10.25 -29.16
C THR A 383 24.00 -10.76 -29.87
N THR A 384 22.85 -10.75 -29.20
CA THR A 384 21.60 -11.37 -29.70
C THR A 384 20.65 -10.39 -30.39
N ARG A 385 20.84 -9.06 -30.22
CA ARG A 385 19.99 -7.99 -30.79
C ARG A 385 18.48 -8.23 -30.59
N PRO A 386 18.02 -8.32 -29.34
CA PRO A 386 16.63 -8.64 -29.01
C PRO A 386 15.70 -7.44 -29.25
N ALA A 387 14.39 -7.68 -29.16
CA ALA A 387 13.35 -6.66 -29.22
C ALA A 387 13.47 -5.62 -28.09
N ALA A 388 12.87 -4.44 -28.28
CA ALA A 388 12.95 -3.30 -27.36
C ALA A 388 12.49 -3.64 -25.93
N ALA A 389 11.54 -4.58 -25.79
CA ALA A 389 11.05 -5.04 -24.49
C ALA A 389 12.15 -5.65 -23.61
N ALA A 390 13.07 -6.42 -24.19
CA ALA A 390 14.17 -7.05 -23.45
C ALA A 390 15.19 -6.00 -22.97
N TRP A 391 15.48 -5.00 -23.79
CA TRP A 391 16.32 -3.87 -23.39
C TRP A 391 15.68 -3.05 -22.27
N LEU A 392 14.36 -2.83 -22.34
CA LEU A 392 13.61 -2.08 -21.35
C LEU A 392 13.61 -2.78 -19.98
N GLU A 393 13.60 -4.12 -19.97
CA GLU A 393 13.72 -4.90 -18.75
C GLU A 393 15.06 -4.68 -18.05
N GLU A 394 16.17 -4.73 -18.78
CA GLU A 394 17.50 -4.47 -18.21
C GLU A 394 17.70 -3.00 -17.81
N LEU A 395 17.14 -2.05 -18.54
CA LEU A 395 17.11 -0.64 -18.12
C LEU A 395 16.40 -0.49 -16.76
N ARG A 396 15.29 -1.21 -16.55
CA ARG A 396 14.59 -1.21 -15.25
C ARG A 396 15.45 -1.82 -14.16
N HIS A 397 16.16 -2.93 -14.43
CA HIS A 397 17.12 -3.49 -13.47
C HIS A 397 18.20 -2.47 -13.09
N ALA A 398 18.82 -1.84 -14.08
CA ALA A 398 19.86 -0.84 -13.86
C ALA A 398 19.37 0.34 -13.02
N HIS A 399 18.19 0.89 -13.33
CA HIS A 399 17.62 2.01 -12.57
C HIS A 399 17.34 1.68 -11.10
N ARG A 400 16.93 0.44 -10.79
CA ARG A 400 16.69 0.01 -9.41
C ARG A 400 17.95 0.08 -8.58
N TRP A 401 19.06 -0.45 -9.09
CA TRP A 401 20.34 -0.51 -8.36
C TRP A 401 21.03 0.86 -8.29
N ALA A 402 20.83 1.71 -9.30
CA ALA A 402 21.40 3.05 -9.32
C ALA A 402 20.87 3.97 -8.21
N TRP A 403 19.70 3.67 -7.63
CA TRP A 403 19.16 4.41 -6.49
C TRP A 403 20.15 4.51 -5.33
N TRP A 404 20.83 3.42 -4.99
CA TRP A 404 21.81 3.44 -3.92
C TRP A 404 22.98 4.37 -4.23
N ILE A 405 23.48 4.31 -5.47
CA ILE A 405 24.59 5.15 -5.92
C ILE A 405 24.22 6.64 -5.82
N HIS A 406 22.99 7.01 -6.19
CA HIS A 406 22.50 8.38 -6.05
C HIS A 406 22.36 8.86 -4.60
N LEU A 407 22.26 7.95 -3.63
CA LEU A 407 22.18 8.26 -2.20
C LEU A 407 23.55 8.24 -1.50
N THR A 408 24.61 7.88 -2.21
CA THR A 408 25.99 7.78 -1.71
C THR A 408 26.91 8.79 -2.41
N SER A 409 28.10 9.03 -1.84
CA SER A 409 29.09 9.88 -2.51
C SER A 409 29.73 9.16 -3.70
N ALA A 410 30.26 9.92 -4.67
CA ALA A 410 30.96 9.35 -5.81
C ALA A 410 32.21 8.56 -5.39
N ASP A 411 32.91 9.01 -4.34
CA ASP A 411 34.09 8.35 -3.80
C ASP A 411 33.75 7.00 -3.16
N GLU A 412 32.62 6.92 -2.44
CA GLU A 412 32.11 5.65 -1.91
C GLU A 412 31.75 4.67 -3.02
N ALA A 413 30.99 5.14 -4.02
CA ALA A 413 30.65 4.30 -5.17
C ALA A 413 31.91 3.79 -5.88
N ALA A 414 32.94 4.63 -6.02
CA ALA A 414 34.23 4.24 -6.61
C ALA A 414 35.00 3.23 -5.75
N ALA A 415 35.00 3.37 -4.42
CA ALA A 415 35.64 2.43 -3.51
C ALA A 415 35.07 1.00 -3.63
N HIS A 416 33.81 0.87 -4.04
CA HIS A 416 33.14 -0.41 -4.27
C HIS A 416 33.05 -0.80 -5.75
N GLY A 417 33.71 -0.06 -6.66
CA GLY A 417 33.75 -0.38 -8.09
C GLY A 417 32.43 -0.16 -8.84
N LEU A 418 31.52 0.66 -8.30
CA LEU A 418 30.16 0.88 -8.82
C LEU A 418 29.95 2.25 -9.47
N GLN A 419 31.01 3.03 -9.66
CA GLN A 419 30.98 4.36 -10.28
C GLN A 419 30.45 4.34 -11.73
N GLY A 420 30.51 3.20 -12.41
CA GLY A 420 30.02 3.02 -13.79
C GLY A 420 28.50 2.82 -13.90
N LEU A 421 27.80 2.46 -12.82
CA LEU A 421 26.39 2.10 -12.89
C LEU A 421 25.45 3.24 -13.39
N PRO A 422 25.61 4.51 -12.95
CA PRO A 422 24.82 5.62 -13.50
C PRO A 422 25.00 5.80 -15.02
N TRP A 423 26.19 5.47 -15.52
CA TRP A 423 26.48 5.49 -16.95
C TRP A 423 25.74 4.36 -17.67
N THR A 424 25.80 3.13 -17.15
CA THR A 424 25.07 1.97 -17.69
C THR A 424 23.58 2.26 -17.81
N VAL A 425 22.97 2.87 -16.80
CA VAL A 425 21.56 3.33 -16.84
C VAL A 425 21.30 4.29 -17.99
N THR A 426 22.12 5.33 -18.10
CA THR A 426 21.97 6.37 -19.13
C THR A 426 22.11 5.78 -20.54
N TRP A 427 23.10 4.92 -20.73
CA TRP A 427 23.36 4.23 -21.98
C TRP A 427 22.20 3.29 -22.36
N LEU A 428 21.72 2.44 -21.43
CA LEU A 428 20.57 1.57 -21.64
C LEU A 428 19.31 2.38 -22.00
N GLY A 429 19.10 3.54 -21.38
CA GLY A 429 18.01 4.46 -21.73
C GLY A 429 18.09 4.97 -23.16
N GLY A 430 19.31 5.21 -23.66
CA GLY A 430 19.57 5.51 -25.06
C GLY A 430 19.25 4.33 -25.99
N VAL A 431 19.74 3.14 -25.67
CA VAL A 431 19.50 1.90 -26.44
C VAL A 431 18.01 1.56 -26.53
N CYS A 432 17.28 1.62 -25.42
CA CYS A 432 15.84 1.36 -25.39
C CYS A 432 15.06 2.31 -26.31
N ARG A 433 15.38 3.60 -26.28
CA ARG A 433 14.77 4.60 -27.17
C ARG A 433 15.08 4.30 -28.64
N ALA A 434 16.33 3.95 -28.95
CA ALA A 434 16.72 3.58 -30.31
C ALA A 434 16.02 2.30 -30.79
N ALA A 435 15.92 1.27 -29.94
CA ALA A 435 15.25 0.01 -30.25
C ALA A 435 13.74 0.20 -30.49
N ALA A 436 13.05 0.93 -29.60
CA ALA A 436 11.63 1.24 -29.76
C ALA A 436 11.35 2.06 -31.02
N LEU A 437 12.26 2.95 -31.40
CA LEU A 437 12.19 3.70 -32.65
C LEU A 437 12.36 2.76 -33.86
N LEU A 438 13.34 1.85 -33.85
CA LEU A 438 13.58 0.91 -34.96
C LEU A 438 12.41 -0.04 -35.24
N GLU A 439 11.62 -0.36 -34.21
CA GLU A 439 10.41 -1.18 -34.29
C GLU A 439 9.18 -0.39 -34.77
N SER A 440 9.23 0.94 -34.83
CA SER A 440 8.15 1.77 -35.34
C SER A 440 8.05 1.70 -36.86
N ASP A 441 6.81 1.59 -37.37
CA ASP A 441 6.51 1.60 -38.81
C ASP A 441 6.70 3.00 -39.45
N ALA A 442 6.72 4.06 -38.66
CA ALA A 442 6.82 5.44 -39.14
C ALA A 442 8.28 5.88 -39.33
N LYS A 443 8.86 5.57 -40.49
CA LYS A 443 10.27 5.87 -40.84
C LYS A 443 10.36 7.07 -41.79
N ASP A 444 10.14 8.27 -41.27
CA ASP A 444 10.28 9.54 -42.01
C ASP A 444 11.63 10.26 -41.76
N GLU A 445 11.84 11.42 -42.39
CA GLU A 445 13.08 12.17 -42.25
C GLU A 445 13.25 12.78 -40.84
N ALA A 446 12.13 13.07 -40.15
CA ALA A 446 12.12 13.52 -38.76
C ALA A 446 12.50 12.37 -37.80
N TYR A 447 12.13 11.14 -38.12
CA TYR A 447 12.54 9.91 -37.45
C TYR A 447 14.06 9.71 -37.53
N ALA A 448 14.67 9.85 -38.71
CA ALA A 448 16.13 9.75 -38.86
C ALA A 448 16.88 10.80 -38.03
N ARG A 449 16.36 12.04 -37.95
CA ARG A 449 16.94 13.10 -37.12
C ARG A 449 16.81 12.82 -35.62
N ARG A 450 15.68 12.26 -35.16
CA ARG A 450 15.47 11.87 -33.75
C ARG A 450 16.40 10.75 -33.32
N VAL A 451 16.58 9.73 -34.16
CA VAL A 451 17.52 8.63 -33.90
C VAL A 451 18.97 9.12 -33.91
N ALA A 452 19.35 9.95 -34.90
CA ALA A 452 20.69 10.53 -34.95
C ALA A 452 20.98 11.43 -33.73
N ALA A 453 20.02 12.23 -33.27
CA ALA A 453 20.17 13.05 -32.07
C ALA A 453 20.31 12.19 -30.80
N ALA A 454 19.52 11.12 -30.66
CA ALA A 454 19.63 10.20 -29.53
C ALA A 454 21.00 9.50 -29.49
N LEU A 455 21.48 8.99 -30.63
CA LEU A 455 22.80 8.36 -30.75
C LEU A 455 23.95 9.37 -30.55
N PHE A 456 23.80 10.60 -31.02
CA PHE A 456 24.79 11.67 -30.80
C PHE A 456 24.92 12.05 -29.33
N CYS A 457 23.80 12.19 -28.60
CA CYS A 457 23.84 12.43 -27.15
C CYS A 457 24.51 11.28 -26.39
N MET A 458 24.26 10.03 -26.79
CA MET A 458 24.97 8.87 -26.21
C MET A 458 26.48 8.91 -26.47
N ALA A 459 26.90 9.27 -27.69
CA ALA A 459 28.30 9.34 -28.06
C ALA A 459 29.06 10.48 -27.34
N GLN A 460 28.42 11.63 -27.11
CA GLN A 460 29.04 12.74 -26.39
C GLN A 460 29.31 12.42 -24.92
N GLN A 461 28.40 11.71 -24.26
CA GLN A 461 28.59 11.33 -22.87
C GLN A 461 29.65 10.22 -22.69
N ALA A 462 29.87 9.39 -23.72
CA ALA A 462 30.96 8.40 -23.74
C ALA A 462 32.36 9.04 -23.89
N GLY A 463 32.44 10.20 -24.56
CA GLY A 463 33.71 10.93 -24.76
C GLY A 463 34.21 11.69 -23.53
N SER A 464 33.33 11.99 -22.56
CA SER A 464 33.70 12.68 -21.32
C SER A 464 34.43 11.80 -20.30
N SER A 465 34.33 10.46 -20.39
CA SER A 465 35.01 9.53 -19.47
C SER A 465 36.39 9.08 -19.94
N SER A 466 36.72 9.20 -21.24
CA SER A 466 38.07 8.90 -21.74
C SER A 466 39.10 10.00 -21.44
N ILE A 467 38.69 11.09 -20.81
CA ILE A 467 39.56 12.24 -20.48
C ILE A 467 40.02 12.21 -19.00
N THR A 468 39.54 11.27 -18.19
CA THR A 468 39.91 11.15 -16.77
C THR A 468 40.37 9.74 -16.35
N SER A 469 40.92 8.95 -17.27
CA SER A 469 41.68 7.72 -16.92
C SER A 469 43.11 8.03 -16.54
#